data_AF-A0A7K7R1R4-F1
#
_entry.id   AF-A0A7K7R1R4-F1
#
_cell.length_a   1.000
_cell.length_b   1.000
_cell.length_c   1.000
_cell.angle_alpha   90.00
_cell.angle_beta   90.00
_cell.angle_gamma   90.00
#
_symmetry.space_group_name_H-M   'P 1'
#
loop_
_entity.id
_entity.type
_entity.pdbx_description
1 polymer ?
#
loop_
_entity_poly.entity_id
_entity_poly.type
_entity_poly.pdbx_seq_one_letter_code
_entity_poly.pdbx_strand_id
1 'polypeptide(L)' 'FQYLKRFDQGCDLDTFCYEALSVEGSPAECLQLFLLHCGVVDPSWAELRNFTWFLNIQLRDCEASVFCNPDFVQDTLNGF' A
#
# COMPACT_ATOMS: atom_id res chain seq x y z
N PHE A 1 1.56 -0.34 -4.82
CA PHE A 1 1.32 0.90 -5.59
C PHE A 1 -0.01 1.53 -5.21
N GLN A 2 -1.15 0.86 -5.45
CA GLN A 2 -2.49 1.43 -5.22
C GLN A 2 -2.71 1.99 -3.80
N TYR A 3 -2.21 1.29 -2.77
CA TYR A 3 -2.21 1.78 -1.38
C TYR A 3 -1.44 3.09 -1.21
N LEU A 4 -0.17 3.17 -1.67
CA LEU A 4 0.64 4.40 -1.59
C LEU A 4 -0.02 5.56 -2.37
N LYS A 5 -0.59 5.28 -3.54
CA LYS A 5 -1.30 6.28 -4.34
C LYS A 5 -2.47 6.90 -3.59
N ARG A 6 -3.31 6.06 -2.97
CA ARG A 6 -4.47 6.50 -2.17
C ARG A 6 -4.03 7.21 -0.89
N PHE A 7 -2.99 6.70 -0.23
CA PHE A 7 -2.39 7.33 0.95
C PHE A 7 -1.95 8.77 0.66
N ASP A 8 -1.21 8.99 -0.43
CA ASP A 8 -0.77 10.35 -0.82
C ASP A 8 -1.92 11.26 -1.26
N GLN A 9 -3.03 10.68 -1.71
CA GLN A 9 -4.25 11.41 -2.05
C GLN A 9 -5.10 11.74 -0.80
N GLY A 10 -4.72 11.25 0.38
CA GLY A 10 -5.52 11.37 1.59
C GLY A 10 -6.86 10.63 1.49
N CYS A 11 -6.94 9.60 0.64
CA CYS A 11 -8.11 8.73 0.58
C CYS A 11 -8.20 7.87 1.83
N ASP A 12 -9.44 7.62 2.25
CA ASP A 12 -9.73 6.61 3.27
C ASP A 12 -9.32 5.23 2.75
N LEU A 13 -8.58 4.49 3.59
CA LEU A 13 -8.10 3.15 3.31
C LEU A 13 -8.85 2.08 4.12
N ASP A 14 -9.70 2.46 5.07
CA ASP A 14 -10.37 1.55 6.01
C ASP A 14 -11.20 0.47 5.28
N THR A 15 -11.77 0.83 4.12
CA THR A 15 -12.58 -0.07 3.29
C THR A 15 -11.89 -0.49 2.00
N PHE A 16 -10.61 -0.14 1.82
CA PHE A 16 -9.89 -0.46 0.59
C PHE A 16 -9.18 -1.81 0.72
N CYS A 17 -9.47 -2.71 -0.22
CA CYS A 17 -8.71 -3.94 -0.42
C CYS A 17 -8.21 -3.99 -1.86
N TYR A 18 -7.00 -4.50 -2.07
CA TYR A 18 -6.47 -4.71 -3.40
C TYR A 18 -7.29 -5.77 -4.16
N GLU A 19 -7.72 -5.43 -5.38
CA GLU A 19 -8.33 -6.38 -6.30
C GLU A 19 -7.26 -6.97 -7.23
N ALA A 20 -7.13 -8.29 -7.23
CA ALA A 20 -6.14 -8.99 -8.05
C ALA A 20 -6.29 -8.61 -9.54
N LEU A 21 -5.15 -8.34 -10.20
CA LEU A 21 -5.06 -7.91 -11.61
C LEU A 21 -5.61 -6.51 -11.90
N SER A 22 -6.13 -5.79 -10.90
CA SER A 22 -6.46 -4.37 -11.04
C SER A 22 -5.18 -3.57 -11.32
N VAL A 23 -5.25 -2.70 -12.32
CA VAL A 23 -4.14 -1.82 -12.74
C VAL A 23 -4.60 -0.38 -12.62
N GLU A 24 -3.77 0.44 -11.99
CA GLU A 24 -3.99 1.88 -11.84
C GLU A 24 -2.73 2.64 -12.19
N GLY A 25 -2.90 3.88 -12.68
CA GLY A 25 -1.80 4.79 -12.93
C GLY A 25 -0.86 4.32 -14.05
N SER A 26 0.30 4.98 -14.13
CA SER A 26 1.34 4.66 -15.10
C SER A 26 2.59 4.08 -14.43
N PRO A 27 3.47 3.36 -15.14
CA PRO A 27 4.75 2.90 -14.59
C PRO A 27 5.63 4.05 -14.06
N ALA A 28 5.55 5.23 -14.68
CA ALA A 28 6.30 6.42 -14.23
C ALA A 28 5.77 6.94 -12.89
N GLU A 29 4.46 7.05 -12.74
CA GLU A 29 3.80 7.42 -11.47
C GLU A 29 4.12 6.39 -10.37
N CYS A 30 4.12 5.09 -10.72
CA CYS A 30 4.49 4.01 -9.83
C CYS A 30 5.92 4.13 -9.32
N LEU A 31 6.86 4.39 -10.21
CA LEU A 31 8.25 4.60 -9.84
C LEU A 31 8.42 5.84 -8.96
N GLN A 32 7.75 6.95 -9.28
CA GLN A 32 7.82 8.19 -8.48
C GLN A 32 7.33 7.96 -7.04
N LEU A 33 6.22 7.25 -6.86
CA LEU A 33 5.70 6.92 -5.53
C LEU A 33 6.66 5.99 -4.76
N PHE A 34 7.24 4.98 -5.41
CA PHE A 34 8.21 4.13 -4.73
C PHE A 34 9.48 4.87 -4.33
N LEU A 35 9.98 5.78 -5.18
CA LEU A 35 11.13 6.62 -4.85
C LEU A 35 10.82 7.54 -3.65
N LEU A 36 9.64 8.15 -3.61
CA LEU A 36 9.21 9.03 -2.52
C LEU A 36 9.14 8.29 -1.18
N HIS A 37 8.62 7.07 -1.18
CA HIS A 37 8.30 6.32 0.06
C HIS A 37 9.37 5.33 0.51
N CYS A 38 10.36 5.00 -0.32
CA CYS A 38 11.39 4.02 0.06
C CYS A 38 12.36 4.52 1.15
N GLY A 39 12.38 5.82 1.45
CA GLY A 39 13.18 6.42 2.52
C GLY A 39 14.69 6.43 2.27
N VAL A 40 15.14 6.04 1.06
CA VAL A 40 16.55 6.00 0.65
C VAL A 40 16.78 7.04 -0.43
N VAL A 41 17.84 7.84 -0.29
CA VAL A 41 18.26 8.81 -1.31
C VAL A 41 19.01 8.08 -2.42
N ASP A 42 18.57 8.27 -3.67
CA ASP A 42 19.13 7.64 -4.87
C ASP A 42 19.23 6.10 -4.79
N PRO A 43 18.09 5.40 -4.62
CA PRO A 43 18.10 3.96 -4.42
C PRO A 43 18.43 3.19 -5.70
N SER A 44 19.13 2.08 -5.53
CA SER A 44 19.27 1.06 -6.58
C SER A 44 17.93 0.37 -6.88
N TRP A 45 17.84 -0.27 -8.05
CA TRP A 45 16.68 -1.11 -8.39
C TRP A 45 16.47 -2.27 -7.41
N ALA A 46 17.54 -2.79 -6.81
CA ALA A 46 17.45 -3.85 -5.81
C ALA A 46 16.78 -3.35 -4.52
N GLU A 47 17.11 -2.13 -4.07
CA GLU A 47 16.49 -1.50 -2.90
C GLU A 47 15.02 -1.20 -3.14
N LEU A 48 14.66 -0.66 -4.32
CA LEU A 48 13.25 -0.45 -4.69
C LEU A 48 12.48 -1.78 -4.73
N ARG A 49 13.08 -2.83 -5.30
CA ARG A 49 12.47 -4.17 -5.31
C ARG A 49 12.28 -4.70 -3.89
N ASN A 50 13.26 -4.55 -3.02
CA ASN A 50 13.18 -5.02 -1.62
C ASN A 50 12.11 -4.26 -0.85
N PHE A 51 12.06 -2.93 -0.98
CA PHE A 51 11.02 -2.08 -0.39
C PHE A 51 9.63 -2.50 -0.83
N THR A 52 9.41 -2.60 -2.15
CA THR A 52 8.09 -2.95 -2.71
C THR A 52 7.66 -4.37 -2.34
N TRP A 53 8.61 -5.31 -2.30
CA TRP A 53 8.35 -6.68 -1.86
C TRP A 53 7.96 -6.75 -0.38
N PHE A 54 8.72 -6.06 0.48
CA PHE A 54 8.40 -5.95 1.90
C PHE A 54 7.01 -5.37 2.12
N LEU A 55 6.73 -4.22 1.50
CA LEU A 55 5.43 -3.54 1.61
C LEU A 55 4.29 -4.43 1.10
N ASN A 56 4.49 -5.15 -0.01
CA ASN A 56 3.49 -6.06 -0.55
C ASN A 56 3.13 -7.19 0.41
N ILE A 57 4.12 -7.78 1.10
CA ILE A 57 3.86 -8.81 2.11
C ILE A 57 3.07 -8.21 3.28
N GLN A 58 3.51 -7.06 3.81
CA GLN A 58 2.85 -6.42 4.94
C GLN A 58 1.38 -6.06 4.63
N LEU A 59 1.11 -5.49 3.46
CA LEU A 59 -0.26 -5.14 3.05
C LEU A 59 -1.15 -6.38 2.86
N ARG A 60 -0.63 -7.44 2.23
CA ARG A 60 -1.38 -8.69 2.06
C ARG A 60 -1.70 -9.34 3.40
N ASP A 61 -0.75 -9.35 4.32
CA ASP A 61 -0.95 -9.91 5.66
C ASP A 61 -1.90 -9.00 6.48
N CYS A 62 -1.89 -7.68 6.24
CA CYS A 62 -2.84 -6.72 6.80
C CYS A 62 -4.28 -6.98 6.33
N GLU A 63 -4.50 -7.12 5.01
CA GLU A 63 -5.81 -7.45 4.44
C GLU A 63 -6.41 -8.76 5.00
N ALA A 64 -5.55 -9.73 5.34
CA ALA A 64 -5.96 -11.00 5.94
C ALA A 64 -6.15 -10.93 7.47
N SER A 65 -5.84 -9.81 8.09
CA SER A 65 -5.90 -9.62 9.53
C SER A 65 -7.33 -9.45 10.03
N VAL A 66 -7.61 -9.98 11.23
CA VAL A 66 -8.89 -9.75 11.92
C VAL A 66 -9.14 -8.28 12.23
N PHE A 67 -8.09 -7.46 12.30
CA PHE A 67 -8.18 -6.03 12.56
C PHE A 67 -8.73 -5.23 11.37
N CYS A 68 -8.64 -5.77 10.14
CA CYS A 68 -9.17 -5.15 8.93
C CYS A 68 -10.54 -5.72 8.53
N ASN A 69 -11.10 -6.64 9.31
CA ASN A 69 -12.39 -7.23 9.03
C ASN A 69 -13.51 -6.46 9.77
N PRO A 70 -14.38 -5.72 9.05
CA PRO A 70 -15.40 -4.87 9.64
C PRO A 70 -16.42 -5.63 10.50
N ASP A 71 -16.62 -6.93 10.26
CA ASP A 71 -17.51 -7.76 11.08
C ASP A 71 -17.01 -7.92 12.52
N PHE A 72 -15.68 -7.82 12.74
CA PHE A 72 -15.07 -7.95 14.06
C PHE A 72 -14.80 -6.61 14.73
N VAL A 73 -14.36 -5.60 13.98
CA VAL A 73 -13.90 -4.32 14.56
C VAL A 73 -14.93 -3.20 14.51
N GLN A 74 -15.97 -3.33 13.67
CA GLN A 74 -16.96 -2.27 13.44
C GLN A 74 -16.25 -0.93 13.18
N ASP A 75 -16.74 0.19 13.76
CA ASP A 75 -16.16 1.52 13.58
C ASP A 75 -15.06 1.85 14.60
N THR A 76 -14.53 0.84 15.32
CA THR A 76 -13.67 1.07 16.49
C THR A 76 -12.21 1.34 16.13
N LEU A 77 -11.76 0.90 14.93
CA LEU A 77 -10.37 0.97 14.49
C LEU A 77 -10.19 1.78 13.20
N ASN A 78 -11.04 2.78 12.98
CA ASN A 78 -10.91 3.65 11.80
C ASN A 78 -9.53 4.34 11.78
N GLY A 79 -8.86 4.31 10.63
CA GLY A 79 -7.51 4.81 10.41
C GLY A 79 -6.37 3.84 10.78
N PHE A 80 -6.66 2.56 11.02
CA PHE A 80 -5.67 1.49 11.20
C PHE A 80 -5.07 1.05 9.86
#